data_AF-A0A1Y5K9F2-F1
#
_entry.id   AF-A0A1Y5K9F2-F1
#
_cell.length_a   1.000
_cell.length_b   1.000
_cell.length_c   1.000
_cell.angle_alpha   90.00
_cell.angle_beta   90.00
_cell.angle_gamma   90.00
#
_symmetry.space_group_name_H-M   'P 1'
#
loop_
_entity.id
_entity.type
_entity.pdbx_description
1 polymer ?
#
loop_
_entity_poly.entity_id
_entity_poly.type
_entity_poly.pdbx_seq_one_letter_code
_entity_poly.pdbx_strand_id
1 'polypeptide(L)'
;MNLTTTLAKNWSVLFIRGLIAIVLGVLTWLAPQASLSIMLLFFAGYFLFDGLLRSWIAWNSRQNNPYWRWLLIGGVLSIIAGLVTLLAPNITTILLLYYVAAWAIAIGAVEILVAVKLRVEISGEWLLIITGALSVIFGLYLVFNPSAGIHTLLWLVATYAVIFGTLIVGFSLKLKKLGTLQ
;
A
#
# COMPACT_ATOMS: atom_id res chain seq x y z
N MET A 1 2.01 12.28 31.26
CA MET A 1 1.75 10.86 30.87
C MET A 1 2.82 10.49 29.86
N ASN A 2 3.78 9.64 30.23
CA ASN A 2 4.94 9.35 29.37
C ASN A 2 4.54 8.37 28.25
N LEU A 3 4.97 8.63 27.02
CA LEU A 3 4.65 7.78 25.84
C LEU A 3 4.98 6.30 26.09
N THR A 4 6.04 6.03 26.84
CA THR A 4 6.52 4.69 27.20
C THR A 4 5.50 3.90 28.03
N THR A 5 4.77 4.53 28.95
CA THR A 5 3.78 3.82 29.79
C THR A 5 2.49 3.51 29.02
N THR A 6 2.10 4.36 28.06
CA THR A 6 0.94 4.09 27.18
C THR A 6 1.24 2.97 26.16
N LEU A 7 2.44 2.95 25.58
CA LEU A 7 2.90 1.90 24.67
C LEU A 7 3.10 0.56 25.40
N ALA A 8 3.66 0.57 26.61
CA ALA A 8 3.82 -0.63 27.42
C ALA A 8 2.47 -1.22 27.85
N LYS A 9 1.45 -0.41 28.15
CA LYS A 9 0.10 -0.89 28.47
C LYS A 9 -0.59 -1.55 27.27
N ASN A 10 -0.32 -1.06 26.06
CA ASN A 10 -0.92 -1.56 24.81
C ASN A 10 -0.01 -2.53 24.04
N TRP A 11 1.01 -3.11 24.67
CA TRP A 11 1.96 -4.03 24.04
C TRP A 11 1.27 -5.20 23.32
N SER A 12 0.16 -5.70 23.89
CA SER A 12 -0.63 -6.79 23.33
C SER A 12 -1.23 -6.45 21.96
N VAL A 13 -1.65 -5.20 21.75
CA VAL A 13 -2.19 -4.74 20.46
C VAL A 13 -1.10 -4.76 19.39
N LEU A 14 0.11 -4.32 19.75
CA LEU A 14 1.27 -4.37 18.84
C LEU A 14 1.65 -5.82 18.51
N PHE A 15 1.66 -6.71 19.50
CA PHE A 15 1.95 -8.13 19.30
C PHE A 15 0.94 -8.79 18.36
N ILE A 16 -0.36 -8.61 18.61
CA ILE A 16 -1.44 -9.15 17.77
C ILE A 16 -1.33 -8.59 16.34
N ARG A 17 -1.10 -7.29 16.19
CA ARG A 17 -0.91 -6.65 14.87
C ARG A 17 0.28 -7.24 14.11
N GLY A 18 1.41 -7.43 14.78
CA GLY A 18 2.60 -8.04 14.19
C GLY A 18 2.36 -9.50 13.78
N LEU A 19 1.69 -10.28 14.65
CA LEU A 19 1.34 -11.67 14.36
C LEU A 19 0.39 -11.79 13.17
N ILE A 20 -0.64 -10.94 13.11
CA ILE A 20 -1.56 -10.87 11.95
C ILE A 20 -0.79 -10.55 10.67
N ALA A 21 0.14 -9.59 10.70
CA ALA A 21 0.95 -9.26 9.53
C ALA A 21 1.81 -10.44 9.05
N ILE A 22 2.41 -11.21 9.97
CA ILE A 22 3.18 -12.42 9.63
C ILE A 22 2.26 -13.47 8.99
N VAL A 23 1.12 -13.78 9.63
CA VAL A 23 0.18 -14.78 9.13
C VAL A 23 -0.31 -14.41 7.74
N LEU A 24 -0.72 -13.15 7.52
CA LEU A 24 -1.15 -12.66 6.21
C LEU A 24 -0.02 -12.72 5.16
N GLY A 25 1.21 -12.38 5.55
CA GLY A 25 2.37 -12.49 4.66
C GLY A 25 2.63 -13.95 4.24
N VAL A 26 2.64 -14.88 5.19
CA VAL A 26 2.82 -16.31 4.92
C VAL A 26 1.68 -16.87 4.08
N LEU A 27 0.42 -16.53 4.39
CA LEU A 27 -0.73 -16.95 3.59
C LEU A 27 -0.65 -16.44 2.15
N THR A 28 -0.09 -15.25 1.95
CA THR A 28 0.11 -14.68 0.60
C THR A 28 1.17 -15.45 -0.20
N TRP A 29 2.20 -16.00 0.45
CA TRP A 29 3.12 -16.92 -0.23
C TRP A 29 2.49 -18.27 -0.55
N LEU A 30 1.70 -18.83 0.38
CA LEU A 30 1.09 -20.15 0.21
C LEU A 30 -0.07 -20.15 -0.80
N ALA A 31 -0.83 -19.06 -0.87
CA ALA A 31 -1.97 -18.91 -1.77
C ALA A 31 -2.00 -17.50 -2.43
N PRO A 32 -1.07 -17.20 -3.35
CA PRO A 32 -0.95 -15.87 -3.96
C PRO A 32 -2.23 -15.42 -4.67
N GLN A 33 -2.90 -16.37 -5.35
CA GLN A 33 -4.14 -16.08 -6.07
C GLN A 33 -5.31 -15.75 -5.14
N ALA A 34 -5.43 -16.46 -4.01
CA ALA A 34 -6.49 -16.18 -3.04
C ALA A 34 -6.29 -14.79 -2.39
N SER A 35 -5.04 -14.44 -2.03
CA SER A 35 -4.71 -13.12 -1.50
C SER A 35 -5.06 -12.00 -2.48
N LEU A 36 -4.76 -12.17 -3.78
CA LEU A 36 -5.18 -11.22 -4.81
C LEU A 36 -6.70 -11.08 -4.86
N SER A 37 -7.44 -12.19 -4.91
CA SER A 37 -8.91 -12.15 -4.99
C SER A 37 -9.53 -11.42 -3.80
N ILE A 38 -9.03 -11.67 -2.59
CA ILE A 38 -9.48 -10.98 -1.38
C ILE A 38 -9.20 -9.48 -1.51
N MET A 39 -7.99 -9.10 -1.92
CA MET A 39 -7.62 -7.69 -2.08
C MET A 39 -8.51 -6.97 -3.11
N LEU A 40 -8.80 -7.61 -4.24
CA LEU A 40 -9.72 -7.10 -5.25
C LEU A 40 -11.15 -6.97 -4.73
N LEU A 41 -11.61 -7.92 -3.91
CA LEU A 41 -12.94 -7.84 -3.28
C LEU A 41 -13.05 -6.64 -2.35
N PHE A 42 -12.02 -6.39 -1.53
CA PHE A 42 -11.95 -5.19 -0.69
C PHE A 42 -11.92 -3.90 -1.51
N PHE A 43 -11.12 -3.87 -2.59
CA PHE A 43 -11.10 -2.72 -3.50
C PHE A 43 -12.47 -2.47 -4.12
N ALA A 44 -13.12 -3.50 -4.66
CA ALA A 44 -14.46 -3.38 -5.22
C ALA A 44 -15.46 -2.85 -4.20
N GLY A 45 -15.49 -3.43 -2.99
CA GLY A 45 -16.37 -2.97 -1.92
C GLY A 45 -16.14 -1.50 -1.57
N TYR A 46 -14.87 -1.09 -1.47
CA TYR A 46 -14.49 0.30 -1.21
C TYR A 46 -14.97 1.25 -2.32
N PHE A 47 -14.68 0.94 -3.59
CA PHE A 47 -15.07 1.79 -4.72
C PHE A 47 -16.59 1.88 -4.88
N LEU A 48 -17.32 0.78 -4.67
CA LEU A 48 -18.78 0.81 -4.68
C LEU A 48 -19.32 1.69 -3.54
N PHE A 49 -18.79 1.53 -2.33
CA PHE A 49 -19.22 2.30 -1.17
C PHE A 49 -18.92 3.80 -1.33
N ASP A 50 -17.70 4.15 -1.73
CA ASP A 50 -17.30 5.54 -2.02
C ASP A 50 -18.17 6.14 -3.13
N GLY A 51 -18.40 5.38 -4.20
CA GLY A 51 -19.22 5.84 -5.32
C GLY A 51 -20.68 6.08 -4.95
N LEU A 52 -21.27 5.20 -4.13
CA LEU A 52 -22.62 5.38 -3.58
C LEU A 52 -22.69 6.61 -2.67
N LEU A 53 -21.74 6.78 -1.76
CA LEU A 53 -21.70 7.95 -0.86
C LEU A 53 -21.55 9.26 -1.64
N ARG A 54 -20.63 9.32 -2.61
CA ARG A 54 -20.43 10.53 -3.43
C ARG A 54 -21.66 10.85 -4.27
N SER A 55 -22.31 9.84 -4.83
CA SER A 55 -23.54 10.01 -5.60
C SER A 55 -24.68 10.53 -4.71
N TRP A 56 -24.81 10.00 -3.50
CA TRP A 56 -25.78 10.45 -2.51
C TRP A 56 -25.53 11.90 -2.06
N ILE A 57 -24.27 12.24 -1.75
CA ILE A 57 -23.87 13.62 -1.39
C ILE A 57 -24.12 14.59 -2.55
N ALA A 58 -23.80 14.20 -3.79
CA ALA A 58 -24.03 15.01 -4.97
C ALA A 58 -25.52 15.32 -5.17
N TRP A 59 -26.38 14.31 -4.96
CA TRP A 59 -27.83 14.47 -5.04
C TRP A 59 -28.35 15.43 -3.98
N ASN A 60 -27.93 15.25 -2.73
CA ASN A 60 -28.40 16.06 -1.59
C ASN A 60 -27.88 17.51 -1.63
N SER A 61 -26.69 17.74 -2.22
CA SER A 61 -26.06 19.06 -2.28
C SER A 61 -26.30 19.80 -3.61
N ARG A 62 -27.18 19.29 -4.48
CA ARG A 62 -27.42 19.84 -5.83
C ARG A 62 -27.76 21.34 -5.89
N GLN A 63 -28.43 21.86 -4.86
CA GLN A 63 -28.82 23.27 -4.81
C GLN A 63 -27.76 24.16 -4.14
N ASN A 64 -26.93 23.60 -3.25
CA ASN A 64 -26.02 24.36 -2.39
C ASN A 64 -24.54 24.23 -2.78
N ASN A 65 -24.19 23.33 -3.70
CA ASN A 65 -22.83 23.08 -4.12
C ASN A 65 -22.66 23.24 -5.64
N PRO A 66 -21.94 24.27 -6.13
CA PRO A 66 -21.70 24.45 -7.56
C PRO A 66 -20.93 23.29 -8.20
N TYR A 67 -20.21 22.49 -7.40
CA TYR A 67 -19.44 21.33 -7.85
C TYR A 67 -20.20 19.99 -7.77
N TRP A 68 -21.52 20.00 -7.49
CA TRP A 68 -22.31 18.77 -7.36
C TRP A 68 -22.21 17.84 -8.57
N ARG A 69 -22.07 18.40 -9.79
CA ARG A 69 -21.90 17.63 -11.03
C ARG A 69 -20.58 16.84 -11.04
N TRP A 70 -19.50 17.44 -10.54
CA TRP A 70 -18.20 16.77 -10.44
C TRP A 70 -18.22 15.66 -9.39
N LEU A 71 -18.91 15.89 -8.26
CA LEU A 71 -19.14 14.86 -7.25
C LEU A 71 -19.93 13.68 -7.82
N LEU A 72 -20.96 13.94 -8.62
CA LEU A 72 -21.76 12.89 -9.25
C LEU A 72 -20.94 12.10 -10.28
N ILE A 73 -20.18 12.77 -11.14
CA ILE A 73 -19.27 12.11 -12.09
C ILE A 73 -18.27 11.24 -11.34
N GLY A 74 -17.63 11.78 -10.29
CA GLY A 74 -16.71 11.02 -9.45
C GLY A 74 -17.36 9.80 -8.79
N GLY A 75 -18.61 9.95 -8.32
CA GLY A 75 -19.38 8.84 -7.74
C GLY A 75 -19.69 7.74 -8.76
N VAL A 76 -20.15 8.11 -9.95
CA VAL A 76 -20.43 7.16 -11.04
C VAL A 76 -19.15 6.45 -11.49
N LEU A 77 -18.05 7.17 -11.67
CA LEU A 77 -16.76 6.59 -12.03
C LEU A 77 -16.26 5.61 -10.97
N SER A 78 -16.44 5.94 -9.68
CA SER A 78 -16.08 5.07 -8.56
C SER A 78 -16.92 3.78 -8.56
N ILE A 79 -18.23 3.86 -8.81
CA ILE A 79 -19.10 2.68 -8.98
C ILE A 79 -18.62 1.82 -10.16
N ILE A 80 -18.33 2.44 -11.31
CA ILE A 80 -17.83 1.73 -12.50
C ILE A 80 -16.50 1.02 -12.18
N ALA A 81 -15.57 1.69 -11.51
CA ALA A 81 -14.30 1.10 -11.09
C ALA A 81 -14.51 -0.12 -10.16
N GLY A 82 -15.45 -0.03 -9.22
CA GLY A 82 -15.83 -1.14 -8.35
C GLY A 82 -16.39 -2.32 -9.13
N LEU A 83 -17.29 -2.08 -10.08
CA LEU A 83 -17.86 -3.12 -10.94
C LEU A 83 -16.82 -3.76 -11.86
N VAL A 84 -15.94 -2.96 -12.48
CA VAL A 84 -14.82 -3.45 -13.30
C VAL A 84 -13.92 -4.37 -12.48
N THR A 85 -13.68 -4.02 -11.21
CA THR A 85 -12.86 -4.84 -10.32
C THR A 85 -13.46 -6.22 -10.02
N LEU A 86 -14.78 -6.32 -9.94
CA LEU A 86 -15.47 -7.60 -9.73
C LEU A 86 -15.61 -8.42 -11.01
N LEU A 87 -15.97 -7.77 -12.11
CA LEU A 87 -16.31 -8.44 -13.36
C LEU A 87 -15.09 -8.74 -14.22
N ALA A 88 -14.03 -7.94 -14.09
CA ALA A 88 -12.80 -8.06 -14.86
C ALA A 88 -11.56 -7.95 -13.94
N PRO A 89 -11.38 -8.89 -12.99
CA PRO A 89 -10.28 -8.86 -12.01
C PRO A 89 -8.91 -8.80 -12.68
N ASN A 90 -8.73 -9.49 -13.82
CA ASN A 90 -7.49 -9.45 -14.59
C ASN A 90 -7.10 -8.03 -15.02
N ILE A 91 -8.08 -7.22 -15.43
CA ILE A 91 -7.83 -5.82 -15.85
C ILE A 91 -7.38 -5.01 -14.64
N THR A 92 -8.09 -5.13 -13.51
CA THR A 92 -7.72 -4.40 -12.29
C THR A 92 -6.34 -4.80 -11.78
N THR A 93 -5.97 -6.08 -11.84
CA THR A 93 -4.62 -6.52 -11.46
C THR A 93 -3.55 -5.89 -12.34
N ILE A 94 -3.77 -5.83 -13.66
CA ILE A 94 -2.84 -5.18 -14.59
C ILE A 94 -2.75 -3.67 -14.33
N LEU A 95 -3.88 -3.00 -14.05
CA LEU A 95 -3.90 -1.58 -13.71
C LEU A 95 -3.14 -1.30 -12.41
N LEU A 96 -3.33 -2.12 -11.38
CA LEU A 96 -2.57 -2.01 -10.13
C LEU A 96 -1.08 -2.23 -10.36
N LEU A 97 -0.69 -3.17 -11.21
CA LEU A 97 0.71 -3.38 -11.57
C LEU A 97 1.30 -2.14 -12.24
N TYR A 98 0.62 -1.56 -13.22
CA TYR A 98 1.12 -0.35 -13.89
C TYR A 98 1.14 0.85 -12.96
N TYR A 99 0.19 0.96 -12.04
CA TYR A 99 0.21 1.97 -10.99
C TYR A 99 1.47 1.84 -10.11
N VAL A 100 1.77 0.63 -9.62
CA VAL A 100 2.98 0.39 -8.82
C VAL A 100 4.25 0.61 -9.63
N ALA A 101 4.27 0.20 -10.90
CA ALA A 101 5.41 0.41 -11.78
C ALA A 101 5.69 1.91 -12.02
N ALA A 102 4.65 2.69 -12.35
CA ALA A 102 4.75 4.13 -12.52
C ALA A 102 5.22 4.82 -11.24
N TRP A 103 4.69 4.40 -10.09
CA TRP A 103 5.11 4.89 -8.78
C TRP A 103 6.59 4.59 -8.49
N ALA A 104 7.05 3.36 -8.74
CA ALA A 104 8.45 2.97 -8.55
C ALA A 104 9.40 3.76 -9.46
N ILE A 105 9.01 3.99 -10.72
CA ILE A 105 9.78 4.84 -11.66
C ILE A 105 9.81 6.28 -11.16
N ALA A 106 8.68 6.83 -10.71
CA ALA A 106 8.61 8.20 -10.22
C ALA A 106 9.48 8.42 -8.97
N ILE A 107 9.40 7.51 -7.99
CA ILE A 107 10.26 7.55 -6.80
C ILE A 107 11.73 7.44 -7.20
N GLY A 108 12.07 6.45 -8.04
CA GLY A 108 13.46 6.25 -8.44
C GLY A 108 14.04 7.46 -9.19
N ALA A 109 13.23 8.09 -10.03
CA ALA A 109 13.60 9.35 -10.70
C ALA A 109 13.82 10.48 -9.70
N VAL A 110 12.94 10.64 -8.70
CA VAL A 110 13.10 11.65 -7.63
C VAL A 110 14.35 11.37 -6.81
N GLU A 111 14.63 10.12 -6.42
CA GLU A 111 15.82 9.75 -5.66
C GLU A 111 17.11 10.09 -6.42
N ILE A 112 17.16 9.80 -7.73
CA ILE A 112 18.28 10.17 -8.58
C ILE A 112 18.43 11.69 -8.67
N LEU A 113 17.33 12.43 -8.87
CA LEU A 113 17.36 13.90 -8.93
C LEU A 113 17.84 14.52 -7.62
N VAL A 114 17.39 13.99 -6.48
CA VAL A 114 17.80 14.43 -5.15
C VAL A 114 19.29 14.12 -4.93
N ALA A 115 19.76 12.93 -5.29
CA ALA A 115 21.16 12.56 -5.16
C ALA A 115 22.08 13.52 -5.95
N VAL A 116 21.71 13.85 -7.19
CA VAL A 116 22.47 14.81 -8.02
C VAL A 116 22.50 16.21 -7.42
N LYS A 117 21.40 16.66 -6.78
CA LYS A 117 21.35 17.98 -6.13
C LYS A 117 22.12 18.03 -4.82
N LEU A 118 22.08 16.96 -4.02
CA LEU A 118 22.76 16.87 -2.73
C LEU A 118 24.25 16.56 -2.85
N ARG A 119 24.77 16.42 -4.09
CA ARG A 119 26.16 16.02 -4.34
C ARG A 119 27.25 16.94 -3.82
N VAL A 120 26.85 18.14 -3.43
CA VAL A 120 27.77 19.18 -2.97
C VAL A 120 27.78 19.27 -1.43
N GLU A 121 26.77 18.69 -0.75
CA GLU A 121 26.53 18.90 0.68
C GLU A 121 26.75 17.66 1.55
N ILE A 122 26.68 16.43 1.00
CA ILE A 122 26.72 15.20 1.83
C ILE A 122 27.56 14.10 1.18
N SER A 123 28.49 13.52 1.93
CA SER A 123 29.19 12.27 1.57
C SER A 123 28.30 11.04 1.84
N GLY A 124 27.77 10.39 0.79
CA GLY A 124 26.90 9.20 0.91
C GLY A 124 25.86 9.00 -0.21
N GLU A 125 25.85 9.90 -1.18
CA GLU A 125 24.91 10.06 -2.29
C GLU A 125 24.76 8.82 -3.19
N TRP A 126 25.83 8.03 -3.31
CA TRP A 126 25.86 6.85 -4.18
C TRP A 126 24.80 5.83 -3.78
N LEU A 127 24.46 5.75 -2.49
CA LEU A 127 23.37 4.89 -2.03
C LEU A 127 22.02 5.33 -2.61
N LEU A 128 21.74 6.64 -2.64
CA LEU A 128 20.51 7.18 -3.23
C LEU A 128 20.45 6.98 -4.74
N ILE A 129 21.59 7.08 -5.43
CA ILE A 129 21.67 6.77 -6.88
C ILE A 129 21.37 5.29 -7.11
N ILE A 130 21.95 4.40 -6.30
CA ILE A 130 21.75 2.95 -6.43
C ILE A 130 20.30 2.58 -6.12
N THR A 131 19.71 3.07 -5.03
CA THR A 131 18.30 2.79 -4.70
C THR A 131 17.36 3.35 -5.77
N GLY A 132 17.63 4.56 -6.25
CA GLY A 132 16.82 5.19 -7.28
C GLY A 132 16.90 4.45 -8.61
N ALA A 133 18.10 4.06 -9.04
CA ALA A 133 18.31 3.25 -10.23
C ALA A 133 17.64 1.88 -10.12
N LEU A 134 17.78 1.19 -8.99
CA LEU A 134 17.09 -0.08 -8.72
C LEU A 134 15.57 0.08 -8.81
N SER A 135 15.01 1.15 -8.25
CA SER A 135 13.56 1.43 -8.31
C SER A 135 13.07 1.69 -9.73
N VAL A 136 13.83 2.45 -10.55
CA VAL A 136 13.50 2.67 -11.97
C VAL A 136 13.58 1.36 -12.76
N ILE A 137 14.66 0.59 -12.60
CA ILE A 137 14.84 -0.71 -13.26
C ILE A 137 13.71 -1.66 -12.87
N PHE A 138 13.35 -1.70 -11.58
CA PHE A 138 12.25 -2.50 -11.08
C PHE A 138 10.93 -2.10 -11.73
N GLY A 139 10.60 -0.80 -11.76
CA GLY A 139 9.37 -0.33 -12.40
C GLY A 139 9.34 -0.62 -13.90
N LEU A 140 10.45 -0.43 -14.62
CA LEU A 140 10.55 -0.81 -16.04
C LEU A 140 10.38 -2.32 -16.25
N TYR A 141 10.99 -3.14 -15.40
CA TYR A 141 10.83 -4.59 -15.44
C TYR A 141 9.36 -5.01 -15.32
N LEU A 142 8.61 -4.38 -14.41
CA LEU A 142 7.17 -4.62 -14.26
C LEU A 142 6.39 -4.24 -15.53
N VAL A 143 6.70 -3.10 -16.16
CA VAL A 143 6.03 -2.64 -17.39
C VAL A 143 6.23 -3.62 -18.55
N PHE A 144 7.46 -4.09 -18.76
CA PHE A 144 7.78 -4.98 -19.88
C PHE A 144 7.39 -6.44 -19.62
N ASN A 145 7.25 -6.85 -18.35
CA ASN A 145 6.91 -8.22 -17.97
C ASN A 145 5.69 -8.24 -17.01
N PRO A 146 4.48 -7.90 -17.47
CA PRO A 146 3.31 -7.76 -16.60
C PRO A 146 2.91 -9.08 -15.93
N SER A 147 3.04 -10.22 -16.61
CA SER A 147 2.72 -11.53 -16.03
C SER A 147 3.65 -11.88 -14.86
N ALA A 148 4.96 -11.69 -15.04
CA ALA A 148 5.96 -11.89 -13.99
C ALA A 148 5.82 -10.86 -12.88
N GLY A 149 5.53 -9.60 -13.25
CA GLY A 149 5.44 -8.48 -12.31
C GLY A 149 4.35 -8.66 -11.26
N ILE A 150 3.21 -9.25 -11.60
CA ILE A 150 2.15 -9.56 -10.61
C ILE A 150 2.69 -10.50 -9.54
N HIS A 151 3.39 -11.56 -9.95
CA HIS A 151 3.97 -12.53 -9.03
C HIS A 151 5.07 -11.91 -8.18
N THR A 152 5.94 -11.08 -8.79
CA THR A 152 6.99 -10.34 -8.09
C THR A 152 6.41 -9.40 -7.04
N LEU A 153 5.32 -8.69 -7.36
CA LEU A 153 4.66 -7.80 -6.41
C LEU A 153 4.09 -8.56 -5.21
N LEU A 154 3.45 -9.70 -5.43
CA LEU A 154 2.92 -10.53 -4.34
C LEU A 154 4.03 -11.03 -3.42
N TRP A 155 5.11 -11.51 -4.00
CA TRP A 155 6.28 -11.94 -3.23
C TRP A 155 6.90 -10.79 -2.44
N LEU A 156 7.02 -9.61 -3.04
CA LEU A 156 7.57 -8.43 -2.39
C LEU A 156 6.70 -7.99 -1.21
N VAL A 157 5.37 -7.91 -1.42
CA VAL A 157 4.40 -7.53 -0.37
C VAL A 157 4.40 -8.56 0.77
N ALA A 158 4.42 -9.85 0.45
CA ALA A 158 4.49 -10.92 1.44
C ALA A 158 5.79 -10.86 2.25
N THR A 159 6.93 -10.69 1.58
CA THR A 159 8.25 -10.54 2.21
C THR A 159 8.26 -9.36 3.16
N TYR A 160 7.77 -8.20 2.69
CA TYR A 160 7.67 -6.99 3.50
C TYR A 160 6.77 -7.20 4.73
N ALA A 161 5.60 -7.82 4.55
CA ALA A 161 4.67 -8.10 5.65
C ALA A 161 5.28 -9.02 6.72
N VAL A 162 6.03 -10.05 6.34
CA VAL A 162 6.72 -10.96 7.26
C VAL A 162 7.87 -10.26 7.99
N ILE A 163 8.73 -9.53 7.28
CA ILE A 163 9.85 -8.80 7.90
C ILE A 163 9.30 -7.74 8.87
N PHE A 164 8.35 -6.93 8.43
CA PHE A 164 7.77 -5.89 9.26
C PHE A 164 7.02 -6.48 10.47
N GLY A 165 6.28 -7.57 10.26
CA GLY A 165 5.58 -8.28 11.32
C GLY A 165 6.53 -8.84 12.39
N THR A 166 7.63 -9.46 11.98
CA THR A 166 8.65 -9.98 12.91
C THR A 166 9.33 -8.87 13.71
N LEU A 167 9.63 -7.74 13.07
CA LEU A 167 10.16 -6.55 13.76
C LEU A 167 9.19 -6.01 14.81
N ILE A 168 7.89 -5.90 14.49
CA ILE A 168 6.86 -5.46 15.44
C ILE A 168 6.73 -6.43 16.60
N VAL A 169 6.69 -7.74 16.32
CA VAL A 169 6.62 -8.77 17.38
C VAL A 169 7.83 -8.63 18.30
N GLY A 170 9.05 -8.54 17.75
CA GLY A 170 10.26 -8.32 18.54
C GLY A 170 10.20 -7.05 19.41
N PHE A 171 9.70 -5.94 18.85
CA PHE A 171 9.54 -4.69 19.60
C PHE A 171 8.47 -4.79 20.70
N SER A 172 7.34 -5.43 20.43
CA SER A 172 6.27 -5.64 21.41
C SER A 172 6.74 -6.46 22.62
N LEU A 173 7.58 -7.47 22.40
CA LEU A 173 8.17 -8.28 23.45
C LEU A 173 9.17 -7.47 24.29
N LYS A 174 9.94 -6.57 23.66
CA LYS A 174 10.81 -5.63 24.40
C LYS A 174 9.98 -4.68 25.27
N LEU A 175 8.86 -4.15 24.78
CA LEU A 175 7.95 -3.30 25.55
C LEU A 175 7.32 -4.04 26.74
N LYS A 176 6.91 -5.30 26.56
CA LYS A 176 6.38 -6.15 27.66
C LYS A 176 7.39 -6.28 28.80
N LYS A 177 8.67 -6.50 28.48
CA LYS A 177 9.75 -6.60 29.47
C LYS A 177 9.99 -5.29 30.23
N LEU A 178 9.86 -4.15 29.57
CA LEU A 178 10.03 -2.84 30.21
C LEU A 178 8.85 -2.48 31.12
N GLY A 179 7.62 -2.85 30.75
CA GLY A 179 6.43 -2.63 31.59
C GLY A 179 6.29 -3.58 32.77
N THR A 180 7.11 -4.63 32.87
CA THR A 180 7.14 -5.56 34.01
C THR A 180 8.24 -5.25 35.03
N LEU A 181 9.14 -4.31 34.71
CA LEU A 181 10.24 -3.85 35.57
C LEU A 181 9.96 -2.49 36.25
N GLN A 182 8.78 -1.91 35.99
CA GLN A 182 8.25 -0.70 36.64
C GLN A 182 7.13 -1.08 37.61
#